data_AF-A0A7S0F2B9-F1
#
_entry.id   AF-A0A7S0F2B9-F1
#
_cell.length_a   1.000
_cell.length_b   1.000
_cell.length_c   1.000
_cell.angle_alpha   90.00
_cell.angle_beta   90.00
_cell.angle_gamma   90.00
#
_symmetry.space_group_name_H-M   'P 1'
#
loop_
_entity.id
_entity.type
_entity.pdbx_description
1 polymer ?
#
loop_
_entity_poly.entity_id
_entity_poly.type
_entity_poly.pdbx_seq_one_letter_code
_entity_poly.pdbx_strand_id
1 'polypeptide(L)'
;LYSWFLSNVSTRLEVAPGEEFRVAYEESKKLSPPSAFLLIDRPVHITIARMWAGITTWEKLKLCWMLVRETLLIPSADELNEMVENLKQTDAMTMAVMELGSRFPGLIEPLMTERDQYLSYMLRKKASSVSEGVRIVAVVGAGHIAGIKKFWDEQIDLHRICCMPVSR
;
A
#
# COMPACT_ATOMS: atom_id res chain seq x y z
N LEU A 1 20.96 -4.49 13.17
CA LEU A 1 19.91 -3.55 13.63
C LEU A 1 18.70 -3.58 12.70
N TYR A 2 18.78 -3.14 11.43
CA TYR A 2 17.64 -3.19 10.49
C TYR A 2 17.11 -4.62 10.21
N SER A 3 18.01 -5.56 9.92
CA SER A 3 17.65 -6.99 9.74
C SER A 3 17.10 -7.62 11.04
N TRP A 4 17.62 -7.20 12.20
CA TRP A 4 17.11 -7.62 13.51
C TRP A 4 15.71 -7.08 13.78
N PHE A 5 15.45 -5.80 13.48
CA PHE A 5 14.13 -5.17 13.60
C PHE A 5 13.10 -5.83 12.68
N LEU A 6 13.43 -5.99 11.39
CA LEU A 6 12.56 -6.67 10.42
C LEU A 6 12.31 -8.12 10.81
N SER A 7 13.33 -8.85 11.26
CA SER A 7 13.17 -10.22 11.73
C SER A 7 12.28 -10.29 12.97
N ASN A 8 12.39 -9.34 13.91
CA ASN A 8 11.61 -9.33 15.14
C ASN A 8 10.15 -8.89 14.92
N VAL A 9 9.90 -8.02 13.94
CA VAL A 9 8.54 -7.68 13.50
C VAL A 9 7.92 -8.86 12.73
N SER A 10 8.68 -9.47 11.82
CA SER A 10 8.22 -10.59 10.99
C SER A 10 7.89 -11.86 11.78
N THR A 11 8.58 -12.14 12.89
CA THR A 11 8.28 -13.32 13.73
C THR A 11 7.08 -13.12 14.64
N ARG A 12 6.67 -11.86 14.88
CA ARG A 12 5.59 -11.48 15.81
C ARG A 12 4.27 -11.18 15.11
N LEU A 13 4.31 -10.86 13.82
CA LEU A 13 3.13 -10.86 12.97
C LEU A 13 2.73 -12.31 12.67
N GLU A 14 1.56 -12.74 13.13
CA GLU A 14 1.01 -14.08 12.86
C GLU A 14 0.84 -14.35 11.36
N VAL A 15 0.62 -13.26 10.61
CA VAL A 15 0.46 -13.22 9.17
C VAL A 15 1.37 -12.11 8.65
N ALA A 16 2.33 -12.46 7.79
CA ALA A 16 3.21 -11.46 7.19
C ALA A 16 2.37 -10.46 6.34
N PRO A 17 2.68 -9.15 6.32
CA PRO A 17 1.96 -8.21 5.48
C PRO A 17 2.01 -8.63 4.01
N GLY A 18 0.84 -8.74 3.35
CA GLY A 18 0.74 -9.18 1.96
C GLY A 18 0.60 -10.70 1.77
N GLU A 19 0.56 -11.47 2.85
CA GLU A 19 0.30 -12.91 2.86
C GLU A 19 -1.06 -13.26 2.22
N GLU A 20 -2.04 -12.37 2.33
CA GLU A 20 -3.34 -12.49 1.66
C GLU A 20 -3.18 -12.62 0.13
N PHE A 21 -2.20 -11.95 -0.47
CA PHE A 21 -1.93 -12.02 -1.90
C PHE A 21 -1.21 -13.32 -2.27
N ARG A 22 -0.34 -13.84 -1.39
CA ARG A 22 0.31 -15.14 -1.57
C ARG A 22 -0.73 -16.26 -1.56
N VAL A 23 -1.62 -16.26 -0.56
CA VAL A 23 -2.73 -17.22 -0.47
C VAL A 23 -3.63 -17.11 -1.69
N ALA A 24 -4.00 -15.90 -2.13
CA ALA A 24 -4.80 -15.71 -3.34
C ALA A 24 -4.16 -16.33 -4.60
N TYR A 25 -2.84 -16.17 -4.76
CA TYR A 25 -2.08 -16.77 -5.85
C TYR A 25 -2.02 -18.30 -5.77
N GLU A 26 -1.89 -18.86 -4.57
CA GLU A 26 -1.86 -20.30 -4.37
C GLU A 26 -3.23 -20.93 -4.62
N GLU A 27 -4.32 -20.32 -4.13
CA GLU A 27 -5.68 -20.75 -4.38
C GLU A 27 -6.05 -20.65 -5.87
N SER A 28 -5.59 -19.60 -6.57
CA SER A 28 -5.88 -19.44 -8.00
C SER A 28 -5.32 -20.58 -8.86
N LYS A 29 -4.22 -21.22 -8.41
CA LYS A 29 -3.60 -22.38 -9.07
C LYS A 29 -4.33 -23.69 -8.83
N LYS A 30 -5.07 -23.81 -7.73
CA LYS A 30 -5.82 -25.03 -7.36
C LYS A 30 -7.11 -25.19 -8.18
N LEU A 31 -7.57 -24.12 -8.82
CA LEU A 31 -8.75 -24.15 -9.69
C LEU A 31 -8.50 -24.98 -10.96
N SER A 32 -9.56 -25.64 -11.44
CA SER A 32 -9.53 -26.44 -12.67
C SER A 32 -10.68 -26.01 -13.60
N PRO A 33 -10.41 -25.35 -14.74
CA PRO A 33 -9.09 -24.98 -15.24
C PRO A 33 -8.41 -23.87 -14.39
N PRO A 34 -7.07 -23.76 -14.43
CA PRO A 34 -6.36 -22.69 -13.72
C PRO A 34 -6.87 -21.33 -14.14
N SER A 35 -7.21 -20.49 -13.17
CA SER A 35 -7.64 -19.13 -13.44
C SER A 35 -6.48 -18.28 -13.94
N ALA A 36 -6.76 -17.36 -14.88
CA ALA A 36 -5.77 -16.37 -15.29
C ALA A 36 -5.50 -15.42 -14.11
N PHE A 37 -4.27 -15.45 -13.60
CA PHE A 37 -3.85 -14.62 -12.47
C PHE A 37 -3.13 -13.36 -12.95
N LEU A 38 -3.47 -12.20 -12.38
CA LEU A 38 -2.86 -10.92 -12.74
C LEU A 38 -2.48 -10.14 -11.47
N LEU A 39 -1.23 -9.68 -11.43
CA LEU A 39 -0.76 -8.75 -10.40
C LEU A 39 -1.08 -7.33 -10.86
N ILE A 40 -1.98 -6.67 -10.13
CA ILE A 40 -2.49 -5.34 -10.43
C ILE A 40 -2.09 -4.43 -9.28
N ASP A 41 -0.84 -4.00 -9.25
CA ASP A 41 -0.40 -2.94 -8.35
C ASP A 41 0.48 -1.94 -9.10
N ARG A 42 0.56 -0.72 -8.59
CA ARG A 42 1.43 0.31 -9.16
C ARG A 42 2.87 -0.07 -8.84
N PRO A 43 3.81 0.04 -9.81
CA PRO A 43 5.21 -0.22 -9.52
C PRO A 43 5.69 0.58 -8.31
N VAL A 44 6.22 -0.11 -7.30
CA VAL A 44 6.54 0.49 -6.00
C VAL A 44 7.56 1.62 -6.10
N HIS A 45 8.49 1.53 -7.07
CA HIS A 45 9.48 2.58 -7.32
C HIS A 45 8.84 3.90 -7.77
N ILE A 46 7.74 3.85 -8.55
CA ILE A 46 6.97 5.02 -8.94
C ILE A 46 6.28 5.60 -7.72
N THR A 47 5.64 4.75 -6.90
CA THR A 47 4.99 5.17 -5.66
C THR A 47 5.96 5.91 -4.74
N ILE A 48 7.12 5.31 -4.44
CA ILE A 48 8.13 5.91 -3.55
C ILE A 48 8.70 7.20 -4.16
N ALA A 49 9.03 7.21 -5.45
CA ALA A 49 9.56 8.39 -6.11
C ALA A 49 8.57 9.56 -6.08
N ARG A 50 7.27 9.29 -6.30
CA ARG A 50 6.21 10.29 -6.24
C ARG A 50 5.94 10.76 -4.82
N MET A 51 5.95 9.88 -3.83
CA MET A 51 5.88 10.27 -2.41
C MET A 51 7.00 11.27 -2.09
N TRP A 52 8.24 10.98 -2.50
CA TRP A 52 9.38 11.87 -2.27
C TRP A 52 9.28 13.18 -3.04
N ALA A 53 8.75 13.17 -4.25
CA ALA A 53 8.50 14.38 -5.02
C ALA A 53 7.32 15.22 -4.50
N GLY A 54 6.37 14.58 -3.80
CA GLY A 54 5.18 15.22 -3.25
C GLY A 54 5.45 16.09 -2.03
N ILE A 55 6.61 15.94 -1.37
CA ILE A 55 6.99 16.70 -0.19
C ILE A 55 8.13 17.71 -0.47
N THR A 56 8.06 18.84 0.23
CA THR A 56 9.06 19.91 0.22
C THR A 56 10.37 19.46 0.85
N THR A 57 11.48 20.15 0.55
CA THR A 57 12.78 19.89 1.17
C THR A 57 12.74 19.99 2.70
N TRP A 58 11.90 20.87 3.24
CA TRP A 58 11.70 21.00 4.68
C TRP A 58 10.94 19.81 5.29
N GLU A 59 9.89 19.34 4.62
CA GLU A 59 9.18 18.12 5.03
C GLU A 59 10.06 16.88 4.93
N LYS A 60 10.94 16.79 3.91
CA LYS A 60 11.95 15.73 3.80
C LYS A 60 12.86 15.70 5.03
N LEU A 61 13.38 16.87 5.43
CA LEU A 61 14.24 16.97 6.61
C LEU A 61 13.49 16.59 7.89
N LYS A 62 12.24 17.06 8.06
CA LYS A 62 11.37 16.69 9.19
C LYS A 62 11.09 15.19 9.25
N LEU A 63 10.78 14.57 8.11
CA LEU A 63 10.55 13.14 7.99
C LEU A 63 11.81 12.34 8.36
N CYS A 64 12.96 12.73 7.82
CA CYS A 64 14.24 12.11 8.16
C CYS A 64 14.56 12.25 9.65
N TRP A 65 14.36 13.44 10.24
CA TRP A 65 14.55 13.66 11.67
C TRP A 65 13.63 12.79 12.51
N MET A 66 12.36 12.70 12.14
CA MET A 66 11.38 11.83 12.82
C MET A 66 11.85 10.37 12.78
N LEU A 67 12.21 9.84 11.60
CA LEU A 67 12.67 8.46 11.45
C LEU A 67 13.96 8.17 12.23
N VAL A 68 14.91 9.11 12.24
CA VAL A 68 16.15 9.00 13.04
C VAL A 68 15.83 8.99 14.53
N ARG A 69 14.93 9.88 14.99
CA ARG A 69 14.49 9.93 16.39
C ARG A 69 13.85 8.61 16.82
N GLU A 70 12.92 8.07 16.02
CA GLU A 70 12.29 6.76 16.30
C GLU A 70 13.33 5.63 16.30
N THR A 71 14.34 5.69 15.42
CA THR A 71 15.38 4.65 15.33
C THR A 71 16.36 4.70 16.50
N LEU A 72 16.68 5.90 17.00
CA LEU A 72 17.58 6.11 18.13
C LEU A 72 16.90 5.80 19.47
N LEU A 73 15.58 6.00 19.55
CA LEU A 73 14.74 5.57 20.68
C LEU A 73 14.33 4.12 20.47
N ILE A 74 15.28 3.19 20.63
CA ILE A 74 14.98 1.75 20.54
C ILE A 74 13.95 1.41 21.63
N PRO A 75 12.72 0.99 21.26
CA PRO A 75 11.72 0.60 22.24
C PRO A 75 12.22 -0.64 22.99
N SER A 76 11.81 -0.78 24.25
CA SER A 76 11.98 -2.04 24.96
C SER A 76 11.29 -3.19 24.19
N ALA A 77 11.69 -4.43 24.47
CA ALA A 77 11.13 -5.60 23.78
C ALA A 77 9.61 -5.73 23.97
N ASP A 78 9.10 -5.25 25.11
CA ASP A 78 7.68 -5.25 25.49
C ASP A 78 6.90 -4.13 24.80
N GLU A 79 7.42 -2.91 24.74
CA GLU A 79 6.80 -1.82 23.98
C GLU A 79 6.73 -2.16 22.49
N LEU A 80 7.77 -2.79 21.94
CA LEU A 80 7.77 -3.24 20.56
C LEU A 80 6.70 -4.34 20.31
N ASN A 81 6.44 -5.21 21.29
CA ASN A 81 5.37 -6.21 21.19
C ASN A 81 4.01 -5.53 21.08
N GLU A 82 3.73 -4.58 21.98
CA GLU A 82 2.46 -3.86 22.00
C GLU A 82 2.25 -3.08 20.69
N MET A 83 3.29 -2.41 20.19
CA MET A 83 3.24 -1.71 18.90
C MET A 83 2.93 -2.66 17.73
N VAL A 84 3.59 -3.82 17.67
CA VAL A 84 3.35 -4.81 16.60
C VAL A 84 1.94 -5.39 16.67
N GLU A 85 1.46 -5.70 17.88
CA GLU A 85 0.11 -6.22 18.09
C GLU A 85 -0.97 -5.20 17.68
N ASN A 86 -0.77 -3.94 18.05
CA ASN A 86 -1.66 -2.85 17.63
C ASN A 86 -1.68 -2.71 16.10
N LEU A 87 -0.53 -2.85 15.42
CA LEU A 87 -0.45 -2.76 13.96
C LEU A 87 -1.11 -3.92 13.21
N LYS A 88 -1.36 -5.08 13.86
CA LYS A 88 -2.14 -6.17 13.25
C LYS A 88 -3.59 -5.74 12.97
N GLN A 89 -4.10 -4.78 13.73
CA GLN A 89 -5.44 -4.27 13.54
C GLN A 89 -5.46 -3.37 12.29
N THR A 90 -6.28 -3.75 11.30
CA THR A 90 -6.41 -3.01 10.03
C THR A 90 -6.75 -1.53 10.26
N ASP A 91 -7.58 -1.25 11.25
CA ASP A 91 -7.97 0.11 11.63
C ASP A 91 -6.79 0.89 12.23
N ALA A 92 -5.97 0.27 13.07
CA ALA A 92 -4.81 0.92 13.67
C ALA A 92 -3.72 1.24 12.62
N MET A 93 -3.46 0.32 11.68
CA MET A 93 -2.55 0.58 10.56
C MET A 93 -3.08 1.73 9.70
N THR A 94 -4.37 1.74 9.38
CA THR A 94 -5.01 2.80 8.61
C THR A 94 -4.90 4.15 9.35
N MET A 95 -5.15 4.17 10.66
CA MET A 95 -5.02 5.36 11.49
C MET A 95 -3.58 5.89 11.54
N ALA A 96 -2.57 5.02 11.63
CA ALA A 96 -1.17 5.44 11.58
C ALA A 96 -0.80 6.08 10.24
N VAL A 97 -1.30 5.53 9.12
CA VAL A 97 -1.12 6.10 7.79
C VAL A 97 -1.85 7.45 7.66
N MET A 98 -3.06 7.56 8.19
CA MET A 98 -3.82 8.83 8.22
C MET A 98 -3.12 9.89 9.08
N GLU A 99 -2.56 9.52 10.23
CA GLU A 99 -1.78 10.41 11.08
C GLU A 99 -0.54 10.91 10.34
N LEU A 100 0.20 10.01 9.67
CA LEU A 100 1.32 10.39 8.83
C LEU A 100 0.87 11.36 7.71
N GLY A 101 -0.31 11.14 7.13
CA GLY A 101 -0.91 12.02 6.12
C GLY A 101 -1.27 13.40 6.62
N SER A 102 -1.77 13.52 7.84
CA SER A 102 -2.03 14.83 8.45
C SER A 102 -0.75 15.67 8.59
N ARG A 103 0.39 15.00 8.83
CA ARG A 103 1.71 15.66 9.00
C ARG A 103 2.44 15.90 7.69
N PHE A 104 2.23 15.02 6.71
CA PHE A 104 2.92 15.03 5.42
C PHE A 104 1.92 14.70 4.29
N PRO A 105 0.99 15.62 3.96
CA PRO A 105 -0.06 15.35 2.98
C PRO A 105 0.51 14.97 1.60
N GLY A 106 1.66 15.52 1.23
CA GLY A 106 2.38 15.18 0.00
C GLY A 106 2.89 13.74 -0.08
N LEU A 107 3.02 13.02 1.04
CA LEU A 107 3.36 11.59 1.05
C LEU A 107 2.13 10.71 0.79
N ILE A 108 0.99 11.07 1.37
CA ILE A 108 -0.19 10.20 1.35
C ILE A 108 -0.92 10.25 0.02
N GLU A 109 -0.92 11.40 -0.65
CA GLU A 109 -1.57 11.51 -1.96
C GLU A 109 -1.01 10.45 -2.94
N PRO A 110 0.31 10.29 -3.14
CA PRO A 110 0.82 9.18 -3.94
C PRO A 110 0.60 7.82 -3.30
N LEU A 111 0.84 7.66 -2.00
CA LEU A 111 0.81 6.34 -1.36
C LEU A 111 -0.59 5.69 -1.39
N MET A 112 -1.62 6.50 -1.16
CA MET A 112 -3.01 6.04 -1.06
C MET A 112 -3.83 6.48 -2.25
N THR A 113 -4.07 7.78 -2.43
CA THR A 113 -5.07 8.28 -3.39
C THR A 113 -4.73 7.92 -4.83
N GLU A 114 -3.50 8.19 -5.27
CA GLU A 114 -3.07 7.80 -6.62
C GLU A 114 -2.98 6.28 -6.80
N ARG A 115 -2.64 5.56 -5.73
CA ARG A 115 -2.60 4.08 -5.77
C ARG A 115 -4.01 3.52 -5.91
N ASP A 116 -5.00 4.06 -5.19
CA ASP A 116 -6.41 3.72 -5.31
C ASP A 116 -6.94 4.01 -6.71
N GLN A 117 -6.58 5.16 -7.29
CA GLN A 117 -6.90 5.49 -8.68
C GLN A 117 -6.30 4.45 -9.65
N TYR A 118 -5.01 4.11 -9.48
CA TYR A 118 -4.37 3.09 -10.31
C TYR A 118 -5.09 1.73 -10.21
N LEU A 119 -5.38 1.26 -8.99
CA LEU A 119 -6.08 0.01 -8.74
C LEU A 119 -7.48 0.02 -9.38
N SER A 120 -8.25 1.09 -9.16
CA SER A 120 -9.60 1.26 -9.73
C SER A 120 -9.59 1.20 -11.24
N TYR A 121 -8.68 1.96 -11.87
CA TYR A 121 -8.54 1.97 -13.32
C TYR A 121 -8.23 0.57 -13.85
N MET A 122 -7.25 -0.11 -13.26
CA MET A 122 -6.79 -1.40 -13.76
C MET A 122 -7.82 -2.51 -13.55
N LEU A 123 -8.51 -2.52 -12.40
CA LEU A 123 -9.60 -3.46 -12.12
C LEU A 123 -10.75 -3.27 -13.11
N ARG A 124 -11.21 -2.03 -13.31
CA ARG A 124 -12.27 -1.72 -14.28
C ARG A 124 -11.87 -2.06 -15.72
N LYS A 125 -10.64 -1.73 -16.12
CA LYS A 125 -10.10 -2.08 -17.44
C LYS A 125 -10.12 -3.60 -17.65
N LYS A 126 -9.72 -4.37 -16.63
CA LYS A 126 -9.72 -5.84 -16.70
C LYS A 126 -11.14 -6.38 -16.74
N ALA A 127 -12.05 -5.86 -15.92
CA ALA A 127 -13.46 -6.22 -15.91
C ALA A 127 -14.17 -5.96 -17.25
N SER A 128 -13.77 -4.89 -17.95
CA SER A 128 -14.33 -4.55 -19.26
C SER A 128 -13.75 -5.39 -20.41
N SER A 129 -12.64 -6.11 -20.17
CA SER A 129 -11.94 -6.90 -21.21
C SER A 129 -12.32 -8.38 -21.25
N VAL A 130 -13.09 -8.86 -20.26
CA VAL A 130 -13.49 -10.26 -20.18
C VAL A 130 -14.83 -10.49 -20.86
N SER A 131 -15.01 -11.67 -21.43
CA SER A 131 -16.28 -12.08 -22.04
C SER A 131 -17.40 -12.15 -20.99
N GLU A 132 -18.63 -11.98 -21.45
CA GLU A 132 -19.82 -12.16 -20.63
C GLU A 132 -19.84 -13.56 -19.99
N GLY A 133 -20.23 -13.62 -18.71
CA GLY A 133 -20.24 -14.86 -17.92
C GLY A 133 -18.92 -15.19 -17.20
N VAL A 134 -17.82 -14.48 -17.47
CA VAL A 134 -16.57 -14.63 -16.72
C VAL A 134 -16.64 -13.88 -15.39
N ARG A 135 -16.41 -14.57 -14.28
CA ARG A 135 -16.30 -13.95 -12.95
C ARG A 135 -14.86 -13.58 -12.64
N ILE A 136 -14.65 -12.36 -12.15
CA ILE A 136 -13.36 -11.88 -11.67
C ILE A 136 -13.43 -11.75 -10.15
N VAL A 137 -12.40 -12.25 -9.46
CA VAL A 137 -12.19 -12.02 -8.04
C VAL A 137 -10.97 -11.13 -7.89
N ALA A 138 -11.13 -9.99 -7.21
CA ALA A 138 -10.05 -9.09 -6.87
C ALA A 138 -9.73 -9.24 -5.38
N VAL A 139 -8.49 -9.58 -5.05
CA VAL A 139 -7.98 -9.57 -3.68
C VAL A 139 -7.19 -8.28 -3.51
N VAL A 140 -7.66 -7.42 -2.61
CA VAL A 140 -7.09 -6.09 -2.37
C VAL A 140 -6.91 -5.88 -0.87
N GLY A 141 -5.88 -5.11 -0.50
CA GLY A 141 -5.68 -4.72 0.89
C GLY A 141 -6.85 -3.88 1.39
N ALA A 142 -7.30 -4.12 2.63
CA ALA A 142 -8.51 -3.50 3.18
C ALA A 142 -8.49 -1.96 3.13
N GLY A 143 -7.32 -1.34 3.36
CA GLY A 143 -7.13 0.12 3.28
C GLY A 143 -7.43 0.73 1.91
N HIS A 144 -7.42 -0.06 0.84
CA HIS A 144 -7.71 0.40 -0.54
C HIS A 144 -9.18 0.26 -0.92
N ILE A 145 -10.01 -0.47 -0.15
CA ILE A 145 -11.40 -0.78 -0.53
C ILE A 145 -12.23 0.50 -0.69
N ALA A 146 -12.12 1.43 0.28
CA ALA A 146 -12.88 2.68 0.25
C ALA A 146 -12.48 3.56 -0.94
N GLY A 147 -11.18 3.68 -1.21
CA GLY A 147 -10.67 4.43 -2.36
C GLY A 147 -11.07 3.80 -3.70
N ILE A 148 -11.01 2.47 -3.81
CA ILE A 148 -11.42 1.76 -5.03
C ILE A 148 -12.89 2.02 -5.35
N LYS A 149 -13.77 1.94 -4.34
CA LYS A 149 -15.20 2.25 -4.50
C LYS A 149 -15.42 3.70 -4.91
N LYS A 150 -14.69 4.63 -4.30
CA LYS A 150 -14.77 6.07 -4.61
C LYS A 150 -14.40 6.35 -6.07
N PHE A 151 -13.31 5.77 -6.55
CA PHE A 151 -12.75 6.05 -7.88
C PHE A 151 -13.28 5.13 -8.99
N TRP A 152 -14.21 4.21 -8.69
CA TRP A 152 -14.65 3.17 -9.62
C TRP A 152 -15.17 3.72 -10.95
N ASP A 153 -15.96 4.80 -10.91
CA ASP A 153 -16.58 5.42 -12.10
C ASP A 153 -15.82 6.65 -12.61
N GLU A 154 -14.73 7.05 -11.96
CA GLU A 154 -13.98 8.24 -12.34
C GLU A 154 -13.09 8.00 -13.57
N GLN A 155 -12.90 9.02 -14.42
CA GLN A 155 -11.88 8.98 -15.45
C GLN A 155 -10.51 9.23 -14.83
N ILE A 156 -9.58 8.29 -15.03
CA ILE A 156 -8.28 8.29 -14.37
C ILE A 156 -7.20 8.42 -15.43
N ASP A 157 -6.43 9.51 -15.36
CA ASP A 157 -5.25 9.72 -16.19
C ASP A 157 -4.08 8.93 -15.61
N LEU A 158 -3.84 7.74 -16.16
CA LEU A 158 -2.71 6.90 -15.77
C LEU A 158 -1.36 7.59 -15.99
N HIS A 159 -1.22 8.40 -17.04
CA HIS A 159 0.06 9.06 -17.33
C HIS A 159 0.41 10.03 -16.19
N ARG A 160 -0.57 10.80 -15.70
CA ARG A 160 -0.38 11.71 -14.57
C ARG A 160 0.11 11.02 -13.29
N ILE A 161 -0.42 9.84 -12.97
CA ILE A 161 -0.14 9.13 -11.71
C ILE A 161 0.99 8.10 -11.80
N CYS A 162 1.48 7.81 -13.02
CA CYS A 162 2.58 6.88 -13.27
C CYS A 162 3.88 7.58 -13.72
N CYS A 163 3.84 8.81 -14.22
CA CYS A 163 5.04 9.58 -14.57
C CYS A 163 5.50 10.45 -13.39
N MET A 164 6.71 11.01 -13.43
CA MET A 164 7.12 11.99 -12.42
C MET A 164 6.40 13.33 -12.67
N PRO A 165 5.93 14.04 -11.62
CA PRO A 165 5.39 15.38 -11.79
C PRO A 165 6.50 16.29 -12.35
N VAL A 166 6.13 17.18 -13.26
CA VAL A 166 7.04 18.24 -13.75
C VAL A 166 7.46 19.06 -12.54
N SER A 167 8.77 19.32 -12.38
CA SER A 167 9.32 19.94 -11.17
C SER A 167 8.59 21.25 -10.84
N ARG A 168 8.21 21.41 -9.57
CA ARG A 168 7.76 22.71 -9.02
C ARG A 168 8.91 23.70 -8.95
#